data_AF-A0AAC8UD15-F1
#
_entry.id   AF-A0AAC8UD15-F1
#
_cell.length_a   1.000
_cell.length_b   1.000
_cell.length_c   1.000
_cell.angle_alpha   90.00
_cell.angle_beta   90.00
_cell.angle_gamma   90.00
#
_symmetry.space_group_name_H-M   'P 1'
#
loop_
_entity.id
_entity.type
_entity.pdbx_description
1 polymer ?
#
loop_
_entity_poly.entity_id
_entity_poly.type
_entity_poly.pdbx_seq_one_letter_code
_entity_poly.pdbx_strand_id
1 'polypeptide(L)'
;MLSVLMTQAYISATESLRTSIQRFRKNQQGVTAIEYGLIAVAVAILIIAVFYNNDGFLMKLKTKFSELASGISSANGTTSLNSFK
;
A
#
# COMPACT_ATOMS: atom_id res chain seq x y z
N MET A 1 29.35 54.23 2.15
CA MET A 1 28.51 53.44 3.09
C MET A 1 27.14 53.08 2.52
N LEU A 2 26.44 54.01 1.86
CA LEU A 2 25.09 53.77 1.33
C LEU A 2 25.05 52.78 0.14
N SER A 3 26.08 52.77 -0.72
CA SER A 3 26.22 51.83 -1.82
C SER A 3 26.31 50.36 -1.36
N VAL A 4 27.03 50.10 -0.28
CA VAL A 4 27.20 48.75 0.30
C VAL A 4 25.88 48.22 0.88
N LEU A 5 25.10 49.09 1.53
CA LEU A 5 23.77 48.74 2.05
C LEU A 5 22.80 48.39 0.93
N MET A 6 22.81 49.16 -0.17
CA MET A 6 21.96 48.89 -1.34
C MET A 6 22.34 47.59 -2.04
N THR A 7 23.63 47.28 -2.14
CA THR A 7 24.10 46.00 -2.67
C THR A 7 23.71 44.82 -1.78
N GLN A 8 23.84 44.92 -0.45
CA GLN A 8 23.42 43.86 0.47
C GLN A 8 21.90 43.65 0.45
N ALA A 9 21.12 44.73 0.40
CA ALA A 9 19.67 44.65 0.24
C ALA A 9 19.29 43.93 -1.06
N TYR A 10 19.93 44.28 -2.18
CA TYR A 10 19.71 43.63 -3.48
C TYR A 10 20.07 42.14 -3.48
N ILE A 11 21.20 41.78 -2.87
CA ILE A 11 21.64 40.38 -2.74
C ILE A 11 20.67 39.60 -1.84
N SER A 12 20.28 40.15 -0.69
CA SER A 12 19.37 39.48 0.25
C SER A 12 17.98 39.21 -0.35
N ALA A 13 17.46 40.15 -1.15
CA ALA A 13 16.21 39.98 -1.88
C ALA A 13 16.32 38.87 -2.94
N THR A 14 17.45 38.80 -3.64
CA THR A 14 17.69 37.79 -4.68
C THR A 14 17.90 36.39 -4.07
N GLU A 15 18.66 36.28 -2.98
CA GLU A 15 18.93 35.03 -2.28
C GLU A 15 17.68 34.46 -1.61
N SER A 16 16.84 35.31 -1.00
CA SER A 16 15.56 34.87 -0.40
C SER A 16 14.58 34.34 -1.44
N LEU A 17 14.51 34.98 -2.62
CA LEU A 17 13.71 34.51 -3.74
C LEU A 17 14.24 33.18 -4.30
N ARG A 18 15.54 33.08 -4.53
CA ARG A 18 16.21 31.87 -5.02
C ARG A 18 15.99 30.69 -4.08
N THR A 19 16.13 30.93 -2.78
CA THR A 19 15.89 29.93 -1.74
C THR A 19 14.44 29.48 -1.71
N SER A 20 13.49 30.40 -1.85
CA SER A 20 12.05 30.10 -1.85
C SER A 20 11.65 29.24 -3.05
N ILE A 21 12.14 29.56 -4.24
CA ILE A 21 11.93 28.76 -5.46
C ILE A 21 12.55 27.37 -5.30
N GLN A 22 13.74 27.27 -4.71
CA GLN A 22 14.40 25.99 -4.49
C GLN A 22 13.66 25.12 -3.45
N ARG A 23 13.07 25.72 -2.42
CA ARG A 23 12.20 25.02 -1.46
C ARG A 23 10.89 24.57 -2.12
N PHE A 24 10.28 25.40 -2.97
CA PHE A 24 9.08 25.03 -3.73
C PHE A 24 9.32 23.87 -4.69
N ARG A 25 10.43 23.89 -5.43
CA ARG A 25 10.81 22.78 -6.34
C ARG A 25 11.08 21.47 -5.61
N LYS A 26 11.55 21.54 -4.36
CA LYS A 26 11.78 20.38 -3.50
C LYS A 26 10.56 20.03 -2.66
N ASN A 27 9.46 20.79 -2.77
CA ASN A 27 8.28 20.56 -1.98
C ASN A 27 7.52 19.35 -2.55
N GLN A 28 7.54 18.24 -1.82
CA GLN A 28 6.79 17.02 -2.13
C GLN A 28 5.49 16.91 -1.31
N GLN A 29 5.12 17.95 -0.58
CA GLN A 29 3.88 17.98 0.20
C GLN A 29 2.68 17.90 -0.76
N GLY A 30 1.91 16.80 -0.68
CA GLY A 30 0.76 16.52 -1.54
C GLY A 30 1.03 15.56 -2.70
N VAL A 31 2.29 15.41 -3.10
CA VAL A 31 2.76 14.43 -4.11
C VAL A 31 2.58 12.99 -3.57
N THR A 32 2.54 12.86 -2.25
CA THR A 32 2.37 11.62 -1.50
C THR A 32 0.97 10.97 -1.57
N ALA A 33 -0.08 11.68 -1.98
CA ALA A 33 -1.42 11.10 -2.01
C ALA A 33 -1.74 10.45 -3.37
N ILE A 34 -1.38 11.11 -4.47
CA ILE A 34 -1.74 10.66 -5.82
C ILE A 34 -0.77 9.60 -6.37
N GLU A 35 0.52 9.72 -6.06
CA GLU A 35 1.54 8.77 -6.56
C GLU A 35 1.50 7.45 -5.79
N TYR A 36 1.46 7.50 -4.45
CA TYR A 36 1.25 6.30 -3.65
C TYR A 36 -0.15 5.71 -3.87
N GLY A 37 -1.14 6.54 -4.18
CA GLY A 37 -2.46 6.08 -4.63
C GLY A 37 -2.37 5.22 -5.90
N LEU A 38 -1.66 5.69 -6.92
CA LEU A 38 -1.45 4.93 -8.16
C LEU A 38 -0.62 3.65 -7.93
N ILE A 39 0.43 3.73 -7.10
CA ILE A 39 1.25 2.56 -6.75
C ILE A 39 0.40 1.51 -6.01
N ALA A 40 -0.47 1.93 -5.08
CA ALA A 40 -1.37 1.02 -4.38
C ALA A 40 -2.34 0.30 -5.32
N VAL A 41 -2.87 1.01 -6.32
CA VAL A 41 -3.71 0.40 -7.38
C VAL A 41 -2.91 -0.63 -8.18
N ALA A 42 -1.68 -0.30 -8.58
CA ALA A 42 -0.82 -1.22 -9.33
C ALA A 42 -0.50 -2.50 -8.53
N VAL A 43 -0.19 -2.36 -7.23
CA VAL A 43 0.06 -3.49 -6.34
C VAL A 43 -1.21 -4.34 -6.15
N ALA A 44 -2.37 -3.72 -5.99
CA ALA A 44 -3.64 -4.45 -5.87
C ALA A 44 -3.95 -5.28 -7.12
N ILE A 45 -3.74 -4.71 -8.32
CA ILE A 45 -3.92 -5.43 -9.59
C ILE A 45 -2.94 -6.60 -9.68
N LEU A 46 -1.68 -6.43 -9.28
CA LEU A 46 -0.68 -7.49 -9.29
C LEU A 46 -1.09 -8.65 -8.35
N ILE A 47 -1.54 -8.34 -7.13
CA ILE A 47 -2.05 -9.34 -6.19
C ILE A 47 -3.23 -10.07 -6.80
N ILE A 48 -4.22 -9.35 -7.36
CA ILE A 48 -5.37 -10.00 -8.01
C ILE A 48 -4.91 -10.89 -9.16
N ALA A 49 -4.04 -10.42 -10.04
CA ALA A 49 -3.58 -11.20 -11.19
C ALA A 49 -2.86 -12.51 -10.78
N VAL A 50 -2.06 -12.48 -9.71
CA VAL A 50 -1.31 -13.66 -9.23
C VAL A 50 -2.20 -14.61 -8.42
N PHE A 51 -3.06 -14.06 -7.56
CA PHE A 51 -3.83 -14.86 -6.60
C PHE A 51 -5.24 -15.24 -7.09
N TYR A 52 -5.83 -14.45 -7.99
CA TYR A 52 -7.14 -14.67 -8.59
C TYR A 52 -7.00 -15.46 -9.91
N ASN A 53 -6.56 -16.70 -9.79
CA ASN A 53 -6.60 -17.67 -10.87
C ASN A 53 -7.45 -18.86 -10.41
N ASN A 54 -8.20 -19.48 -11.33
CA ASN A 54 -9.13 -20.56 -11.00
C ASN A 54 -8.41 -21.78 -10.38
N ASP A 55 -7.14 -22.01 -10.73
CA ASP A 55 -6.26 -23.02 -10.11
C ASP A 55 -5.15 -22.41 -9.22
N GLY A 56 -5.32 -21.14 -8.87
CA GLY A 56 -4.36 -20.35 -8.11
C GLY A 56 -4.26 -20.77 -6.64
N PHE A 57 -3.29 -20.15 -5.96
CA PHE A 57 -3.03 -20.38 -4.53
C PHE A 57 -4.29 -20.21 -3.66
N LEU A 58 -5.11 -19.19 -3.97
CA LEU A 58 -6.30 -18.87 -3.19
C LEU A 58 -7.37 -19.96 -3.26
N MET A 59 -7.57 -20.56 -4.45
CA MET A 59 -8.52 -21.67 -4.63
C MET A 59 -8.04 -22.92 -3.88
N LYS A 60 -6.76 -23.27 -4.02
CA LYS A 60 -6.16 -24.41 -3.31
C LYS A 60 -6.27 -24.25 -1.79
N LEU A 61 -6.00 -23.05 -1.29
CA LEU A 61 -6.14 -22.74 0.14
C LEU A 61 -7.59 -22.87 0.61
N LYS A 62 -8.55 -22.31 -0.14
CA LYS A 62 -9.99 -22.43 0.15
C LYS A 62 -10.43 -23.90 0.19
N THR A 63 -10.01 -24.72 -0.78
CA THR A 63 -10.34 -26.14 -0.83
C THR A 63 -9.80 -26.87 0.40
N LYS A 64 -8.55 -26.62 0.80
CA LYS A 64 -7.97 -27.26 2.00
C LYS A 64 -8.68 -26.87 3.29
N PHE A 65 -9.07 -25.60 3.44
CA PHE A 65 -9.89 -25.18 4.57
C PHE A 65 -11.30 -25.79 4.54
N SER A 66 -11.91 -25.94 3.36
CA SER A 66 -13.21 -26.61 3.22
C SER A 66 -13.14 -28.10 3.56
N GLU A 67 -12.08 -28.79 3.12
CA GLU A 67 -11.82 -30.19 3.48
C GLU A 67 -11.65 -30.34 5.00
N LEU A 68 -10.86 -29.46 5.62
CA LEU A 68 -10.66 -29.45 7.06
C LEU A 68 -11.97 -29.22 7.83
N ALA A 69 -12.76 -28.21 7.42
CA ALA A 69 -14.05 -27.92 8.03
C ALA A 69 -15.03 -29.09 7.90
N SER A 70 -15.02 -29.77 6.74
CA SER A 70 -15.82 -30.97 6.50
C SER A 70 -15.36 -32.12 7.40
N GLY A 71 -14.05 -32.36 7.50
CA GLY A 71 -13.47 -33.38 8.36
C GLY A 71 -13.83 -33.18 9.84
N ILE A 72 -13.76 -31.94 10.34
CA ILE A 72 -14.17 -31.59 11.71
C ILE A 72 -15.68 -31.83 11.91
N SER A 73 -16.51 -31.43 10.95
CA SER A 73 -17.96 -31.63 11.02
C SER A 73 -18.34 -33.11 11.01
N SER A 74 -17.66 -33.91 10.18
CA SER A 74 -17.84 -35.36 10.12
C SER A 74 -17.38 -36.05 11.40
N ALA A 75 -16.24 -35.63 11.99
CA ALA A 75 -15.77 -36.16 13.27
C ALA A 75 -16.76 -35.89 14.41
N ASN A 76 -17.37 -34.69 14.42
CA ASN A 76 -18.40 -34.34 15.39
C ASN A 76 -19.72 -35.10 15.15
N GLY A 77 -20.04 -35.48 13.91
CA GLY A 77 -21.28 -36.17 13.54
C GLY A 77 -21.24 -37.70 13.58
N THR A 78 -20.07 -38.34 13.72
CA THR A 78 -19.91 -39.81 13.63
C THR A 78 -19.52 -40.51 14.93
N THR A 79 -19.42 -39.78 16.04
CA THR A 79 -19.09 -40.37 17.37
C THR A 79 -20.33 -40.76 18.19
N SER A 80 -21.56 -40.75 17.64
CA SER A 80 -22.73 -41.18 18.44
C SER A 80 -23.72 -42.00 17.62
N LEU A 81 -23.83 -43.28 17.99
CA LEU A 81 -25.07 -44.10 18.11
C LEU A 81 -25.13 -45.45 17.37
N ASN A 82 -24.19 -45.81 16.46
CA ASN A 82 -24.35 -47.05 15.66
C ASN A 82 -23.27 -48.13 15.85
N SER A 83 -22.46 -48.07 16.90
CA SER A 83 -21.49 -49.13 17.23
C SER A 83 -21.83 -49.96 18.48
N PHE A 84 -23.03 -49.77 19.05
CA PHE A 84 -23.54 -50.57 20.18
C PHE A 84 -24.97 -51.05 19.94
N LYS A 85 -25.17 -51.91 18.93
CA LYS A 85 -26.24 -52.91 18.93
C LYS A 85 -25.99 -53.97 17.87
#